data_AF-A0AAE1B4R5-F1
#
_entry.id   AF-A0AAE1B4R5-F1
#
_cell.length_a   1.000
_cell.length_b   1.000
_cell.length_c   1.000
_cell.angle_alpha   90.00
_cell.angle_beta   90.00
_cell.angle_gamma   90.00
#
_symmetry.space_group_name_H-M   'P 1'
#
loop_
_entity.id
_entity.type
_entity.pdbx_description
1 polymer ?
#
loop_
_entity_poly.entity_id
_entity_poly.type
_entity_poly.pdbx_seq_one_letter_code
_entity_poly.pdbx_strand_id
1 'polypeptide(L)'
;MISNFQYFTTENVQPQYFTTENVQPQYFTTENVQPQYFTTENVQPQYFTTENVQPQYITTENVQPQYFTTENVQPQYFTTENVQPQYFTTENVQPQYFTTENVQAQYFTTEFYMEEAREEFTGKKTPGNN
;
A
#
# COMPACT_ATOMS: atom_id res chain seq x y z
N MET A 1 14.05 -18.29 2.00
CA MET A 1 14.80 -17.95 0.77
C MET A 1 14.19 -16.66 0.25
N ILE A 2 14.93 -15.55 0.23
CA ILE A 2 14.44 -14.32 -0.39
C ILE A 2 14.54 -14.54 -1.90
N SER A 3 13.40 -14.65 -2.55
CA SER A 3 13.35 -14.79 -3.99
C SER A 3 13.60 -13.41 -4.62
N ASN A 4 14.83 -13.14 -5.01
CA ASN A 4 15.21 -11.93 -5.74
C ASN A 4 14.79 -12.06 -7.21
N PHE A 5 13.51 -11.84 -7.49
CA PHE A 5 13.04 -11.65 -8.86
C PHE A 5 13.14 -10.18 -9.23
N GLN A 6 13.53 -9.87 -10.46
CA GLN A 6 13.60 -8.48 -10.91
C GLN A 6 12.20 -7.81 -10.90
N TYR A 7 11.16 -8.58 -11.19
CA TYR A 7 9.77 -8.12 -11.25
C TYR A 7 8.85 -9.09 -10.51
N PHE A 8 7.90 -8.55 -9.77
CA PHE A 8 6.73 -9.24 -9.28
C PHE A 8 5.51 -8.50 -9.82
N THR A 9 4.77 -9.13 -10.72
CA THR A 9 3.62 -8.52 -11.40
C THR A 9 2.44 -9.46 -11.31
N THR A 10 1.31 -8.94 -10.84
CA THR A 10 0.02 -9.63 -10.86
C THR A 10 -1.01 -8.76 -11.55
N GLU A 11 -1.69 -9.31 -12.55
CA GLU A 11 -2.68 -8.59 -13.36
C GLU A 11 -3.94 -9.42 -13.54
N ASN A 12 -5.10 -8.76 -13.45
CA ASN A 12 -6.41 -9.32 -13.85
C ASN A 12 -6.79 -10.63 -13.15
N VAL A 13 -6.66 -10.68 -11.83
CA VAL A 13 -6.99 -11.88 -11.02
C VAL A 13 -7.98 -11.59 -9.91
N GLN A 14 -8.77 -12.60 -9.57
CA GLN A 14 -9.77 -12.55 -8.49
C GLN A 14 -9.61 -13.76 -7.56
N PRO A 15 -8.45 -13.93 -6.89
CA PRO A 15 -8.27 -15.04 -5.97
C PRO A 15 -9.07 -14.79 -4.68
N GLN A 16 -9.36 -15.82 -3.89
CA GLN A 16 -9.94 -15.57 -2.56
C GLN A 16 -8.95 -14.80 -1.66
N TYR A 17 -7.67 -15.15 -1.75
CA TYR A 17 -6.58 -14.56 -0.96
C TYR A 17 -5.45 -14.14 -1.89
N PHE A 18 -4.91 -12.95 -1.67
CA PHE A 18 -3.67 -12.49 -2.28
C PHE A 18 -2.70 -12.14 -1.16
N THR A 19 -1.66 -12.97 -0.99
CA THR A 19 -0.67 -12.82 0.08
C THR A 19 0.73 -12.79 -0.51
N THR A 20 1.48 -11.75 -0.16
CA THR A 20 2.90 -11.64 -0.48
C THR A 20 3.68 -11.46 0.82
N GLU A 21 4.66 -12.33 1.04
CA GLU A 21 5.49 -12.31 2.25
C GLU A 21 6.98 -12.42 1.90
N ASN A 22 7.82 -11.62 2.56
CA ASN A 22 9.28 -11.76 2.55
C ASN A 22 9.91 -11.69 1.15
N VAL A 23 9.51 -10.71 0.33
CA VAL A 23 10.03 -10.52 -1.03
C VAL A 23 10.73 -9.18 -1.22
N GLN A 24 11.72 -9.14 -2.10
CA GLN A 24 12.52 -7.95 -2.41
C GLN A 24 12.72 -7.78 -3.94
N PRO A 25 11.65 -7.62 -4.74
CA PRO A 25 11.81 -7.41 -6.17
C PRO A 25 12.28 -5.98 -6.48
N GLN A 26 12.79 -5.68 -7.68
CA GLN A 26 12.99 -4.27 -8.04
C GLN A 26 11.63 -3.56 -8.19
N TYR A 27 10.67 -4.25 -8.81
CA TYR A 27 9.31 -3.76 -9.03
C TYR A 27 8.29 -4.72 -8.45
N PHE A 28 7.39 -4.21 -7.63
CA PHE A 28 6.19 -4.91 -7.16
C PHE A 28 4.97 -4.16 -7.71
N THR A 29 4.26 -4.79 -8.66
CA THR A 29 3.09 -4.21 -9.32
C THR A 29 1.90 -5.13 -9.19
N THR A 30 0.79 -4.59 -8.72
CA THR A 30 -0.50 -5.29 -8.74
C THR A 30 -1.56 -4.43 -9.40
N GLU A 31 -2.22 -4.97 -10.44
CA GLU A 31 -3.19 -4.25 -11.26
C GLU A 31 -4.48 -5.05 -11.47
N ASN A 32 -5.64 -4.42 -11.28
CA ASN A 32 -6.96 -5.03 -11.52
C ASN A 32 -7.16 -6.32 -10.71
N VAL A 33 -6.86 -6.28 -9.41
CA VAL A 33 -6.91 -7.45 -8.51
C VAL A 33 -8.01 -7.28 -7.47
N GLN A 34 -8.89 -8.29 -7.35
CA GLN A 34 -10.07 -8.22 -6.46
C GLN A 34 -10.17 -9.44 -5.54
N PRO A 35 -9.30 -9.56 -4.52
CA PRO A 35 -9.36 -10.66 -3.57
C PRO A 35 -10.30 -10.34 -2.41
N GLN A 36 -10.71 -11.34 -1.61
CA GLN A 36 -11.36 -11.00 -0.34
C GLN A 36 -10.34 -10.36 0.63
N TYR A 37 -9.12 -10.90 0.66
CA TYR A 37 -8.03 -10.44 1.51
C TYR A 37 -6.79 -10.14 0.68
N PHE A 38 -6.24 -8.94 0.84
CA PHE A 38 -4.98 -8.51 0.27
C PHE A 38 -3.98 -8.24 1.40
N THR A 39 -2.95 -9.07 1.50
CA THR A 39 -1.95 -8.98 2.57
C THR A 39 -0.56 -8.87 1.96
N THR A 40 0.17 -7.84 2.38
CA THR A 40 1.58 -7.63 2.04
C THR A 40 2.39 -7.51 3.32
N GLU A 41 3.37 -8.40 3.52
CA GLU A 41 4.21 -8.41 4.72
C GLU A 41 5.70 -8.50 4.39
N ASN A 42 6.52 -7.65 5.01
CA ASN A 42 7.99 -7.66 4.87
C ASN A 42 8.44 -7.54 3.40
N VAL A 43 7.91 -6.55 2.69
CA VAL A 43 8.15 -6.33 1.25
C VAL A 43 8.99 -5.07 1.02
N GLN A 44 10.13 -5.21 0.34
CA GLN A 44 11.09 -4.11 0.17
C GLN A 44 11.52 -3.93 -1.30
N PRO A 45 10.64 -3.44 -2.19
CA PRO A 45 11.00 -3.19 -3.57
C PRO A 45 11.59 -1.80 -3.78
N GLN A 46 12.14 -1.49 -4.96
CA GLN A 46 12.41 -0.09 -5.28
C GLN A 46 11.09 0.64 -5.56
N TYR A 47 10.19 -0.01 -6.29
CA TYR A 47 8.87 0.51 -6.64
C TYR A 47 7.78 -0.44 -6.16
N PHE A 48 6.85 0.08 -5.37
CA PHE A 48 5.63 -0.61 -4.96
C PHE A 48 4.43 0.13 -5.56
N THR A 49 3.73 -0.51 -6.50
CA THR A 49 2.58 0.07 -7.18
C THR A 49 1.38 -0.85 -7.05
N THR A 50 0.25 -0.29 -6.61
CA THR A 50 -1.04 -0.98 -6.56
C THR A 50 -2.08 -0.12 -7.27
N GLU A 51 -2.75 -0.67 -8.28
CA GLU A 51 -3.74 0.05 -9.09
C GLU A 51 -5.02 -0.77 -9.27
N ASN A 52 -6.17 -0.12 -9.12
CA ASN A 52 -7.51 -0.72 -9.35
C ASN A 52 -7.74 -1.98 -8.50
N VAL A 53 -7.45 -1.90 -7.20
CA VAL A 53 -7.56 -3.03 -6.26
C VAL A 53 -8.75 -2.84 -5.31
N GLN A 54 -9.65 -3.83 -5.28
CA GLN A 54 -10.93 -3.75 -4.56
C GLN A 54 -11.20 -4.96 -3.65
N PRO A 55 -10.46 -5.13 -2.55
CA PRO A 55 -10.67 -6.23 -1.63
C PRO A 55 -11.64 -5.88 -0.50
N GLN A 56 -12.05 -6.86 0.32
CA GLN A 56 -12.74 -6.51 1.57
C GLN A 56 -11.73 -5.97 2.59
N TYR A 57 -10.55 -6.58 2.67
CA TYR A 57 -9.51 -6.23 3.64
C TYR A 57 -8.16 -6.01 2.95
N ILE A 58 -7.50 -4.92 3.30
CA ILE A 58 -6.08 -4.64 2.99
C ILE A 58 -5.30 -4.59 4.29
N THR A 59 -4.23 -5.36 4.35
CA THR A 59 -3.22 -5.30 5.41
C THR A 59 -1.85 -5.15 4.77
N THR A 60 -1.14 -4.08 5.14
CA THR A 60 0.22 -3.81 4.67
C THR A 60 1.14 -3.60 5.86
N GLU A 61 2.12 -4.49 6.05
CA GLU A 61 2.99 -4.48 7.22
C GLU A 61 4.47 -4.54 6.80
N ASN A 62 5.30 -3.70 7.42
CA ASN A 62 6.75 -3.67 7.24
C ASN A 62 7.18 -3.51 5.76
N VAL A 63 6.54 -2.56 5.06
CA VAL A 63 6.81 -2.28 3.63
C VAL A 63 7.70 -1.04 3.48
N GLN A 64 8.87 -1.21 2.86
CA GLN A 64 9.90 -0.16 2.80
C GLN A 64 10.44 0.07 1.37
N PRO A 65 9.64 0.63 0.45
CA PRO A 65 10.11 0.90 -0.89
C PRO A 65 10.76 2.27 -1.03
N GLN A 66 11.43 2.55 -2.15
CA GLN A 66 11.79 3.94 -2.44
C GLN A 66 10.55 4.75 -2.84
N TYR A 67 9.70 4.15 -3.69
CA TYR A 67 8.45 4.73 -4.16
C TYR A 67 7.28 3.81 -3.79
N PHE A 68 6.30 4.36 -3.07
CA PHE A 68 5.05 3.70 -2.76
C PHE A 68 3.91 4.46 -3.45
N THR A 69 3.24 3.81 -4.39
CA THR A 69 2.11 4.39 -5.14
C THR A 69 0.89 3.48 -4.99
N THR A 70 -0.25 4.07 -4.67
CA THR A 70 -1.54 3.37 -4.64
C THR A 70 -2.62 4.22 -5.27
N GLU A 71 -3.32 3.66 -6.26
CA GLU A 71 -4.32 4.37 -7.07
C GLU A 71 -5.60 3.54 -7.20
N ASN A 72 -6.75 4.21 -7.05
CA ASN A 72 -8.09 3.61 -7.23
C ASN A 72 -8.32 2.36 -6.36
N VAL A 73 -8.05 2.48 -5.06
CA VAL A 73 -8.16 1.37 -4.11
C VAL A 73 -9.35 1.56 -3.18
N GLN A 74 -10.27 0.59 -3.16
CA GLN A 74 -11.56 0.72 -2.48
C GLN A 74 -11.87 -0.50 -1.59
N PRO A 75 -11.22 -0.64 -0.42
CA PRO A 75 -11.53 -1.73 0.48
C PRO A 75 -12.61 -1.38 1.51
N GLN A 76 -13.12 -2.36 2.24
CA GLN A 76 -13.90 -2.05 3.45
C GLN A 76 -12.96 -1.64 4.58
N TYR A 77 -11.88 -2.40 4.79
CA TYR A 77 -10.88 -2.16 5.82
C TYR A 77 -9.49 -2.00 5.20
N PHE A 78 -8.79 -0.95 5.59
CA PHE A 78 -7.43 -0.67 5.16
C PHE A 78 -6.55 -0.45 6.39
N THR A 79 -5.63 -1.37 6.63
CA THR A 79 -4.68 -1.32 7.74
C THR A 79 -3.25 -1.26 7.22
N THR A 80 -2.48 -0.31 7.75
CA THR A 80 -1.06 -0.16 7.43
C THR A 80 -0.22 0.01 8.69
N GLU A 81 0.87 -0.76 8.78
CA GLU A 81 1.83 -0.67 9.87
C GLU A 81 3.28 -0.63 9.34
N ASN A 82 4.10 0.25 9.92
CA ASN A 82 5.55 0.30 9.68
C ASN A 82 5.92 0.48 8.19
N VAL A 83 5.24 1.38 7.49
CA VAL A 83 5.51 1.70 6.08
C VAL A 83 6.39 2.92 5.95
N GLN A 84 7.58 2.75 5.36
CA GLN A 84 8.63 3.78 5.38
C GLN A 84 9.25 4.07 4.00
N PRO A 85 8.51 4.66 3.05
CA PRO A 85 9.10 5.00 1.76
C PRO A 85 9.79 6.36 1.73
N GLN A 86 10.59 6.62 0.69
CA GLN A 86 11.06 7.98 0.42
C GLN A 86 9.92 8.84 -0.16
N TYR A 87 9.17 8.29 -1.11
CA TYR A 87 8.02 8.92 -1.75
C TYR A 87 6.77 8.08 -1.51
N PHE A 88 5.73 8.69 -0.95
CA PHE A 88 4.43 8.07 -0.72
C PHE A 88 3.35 8.85 -1.48
N THR A 89 2.71 8.19 -2.42
CA THR A 89 1.61 8.74 -3.22
C THR A 89 0.39 7.83 -3.10
N THR A 90 -0.75 8.44 -2.77
CA THR A 90 -2.06 7.77 -2.75
C THR A 90 -3.08 8.62 -3.47
N GLU A 91 -3.83 8.05 -4.41
CA GLU A 91 -4.89 8.75 -5.14
C GLU A 91 -6.14 7.88 -5.23
N ASN A 92 -7.32 8.49 -5.04
CA ASN A 92 -8.61 7.81 -5.10
C ASN A 92 -8.72 6.57 -4.19
N VAL A 93 -8.14 6.64 -2.99
CA VAL A 93 -8.24 5.57 -1.99
C VAL A 93 -9.43 5.83 -1.08
N GLN A 94 -10.36 4.87 -1.00
CA GLN A 94 -11.66 5.06 -0.36
C GLN A 94 -12.09 3.88 0.53
N PRO A 95 -11.53 3.72 1.74
CA PRO A 95 -11.99 2.71 2.68
C PRO A 95 -13.16 3.18 3.54
N GLN A 96 -13.93 2.20 4.04
CA GLN A 96 -14.89 2.48 5.13
C GLN A 96 -14.17 2.68 6.47
N TYR A 97 -13.14 1.86 6.72
CA TYR A 97 -12.30 1.92 7.92
C TYR A 97 -10.83 1.98 7.54
N PHE A 98 -10.13 2.95 8.12
CA PHE A 98 -8.69 3.15 7.92
C PHE A 98 -7.95 3.13 9.26
N THR A 99 -6.84 2.41 9.31
CA THR A 99 -5.93 2.39 10.46
C THR A 99 -4.50 2.45 9.95
N THR A 100 -3.70 3.34 10.55
CA THR A 100 -2.32 3.57 10.15
C THR A 100 -1.45 3.77 11.38
N GLU A 101 -0.31 3.09 11.42
CA GLU A 101 0.67 3.18 12.50
C GLU A 101 2.10 3.22 11.91
N ASN A 102 2.95 4.09 12.46
CA ASN A 102 4.37 4.20 12.11
C ASN A 102 4.68 4.41 10.61
N VAL A 103 3.79 5.11 9.89
CA VAL A 103 4.02 5.49 8.49
C VAL A 103 4.86 6.76 8.41
N GLN A 104 5.98 6.70 7.70
CA GLN A 104 6.91 7.81 7.55
C GLN A 104 7.37 7.94 6.10
N ALA A 105 7.29 9.15 5.54
CA ALA A 105 7.80 9.43 4.21
C ALA A 105 8.53 10.77 4.16
N GLN A 106 9.53 10.90 3.28
CA GLN A 106 10.20 12.17 3.04
C GLN A 106 9.31 13.11 2.20
N TYR A 107 8.62 12.53 1.22
CA TYR A 107 7.64 13.21 0.37
C TYR A 107 6.31 12.47 0.43
N PHE A 108 5.22 13.22 0.59
CA PHE A 108 3.89 12.65 0.81
C PHE A 108 2.84 13.42 0.00
N THR A 109 2.09 12.68 -0.82
CA THR A 109 0.95 13.16 -1.61
C THR A 109 -0.23 12.22 -1.35
N THR A 110 -1.39 12.79 -1.01
CA THR A 110 -2.59 11.98 -0.74
C THR A 110 -3.86 12.65 -1.25
N GLU A 111 -4.68 11.87 -1.93
CA GLU A 111 -6.10 12.11 -2.18
C GLU A 111 -6.89 10.92 -1.64
N PHE A 112 -7.24 11.02 -0.36
CA PHE A 112 -7.89 9.96 0.39
C PHE A 112 -9.30 10.41 0.80
N TYR A 113 -10.29 9.53 0.65
CA TYR A 113 -11.68 9.81 1.05
C TYR A 113 -12.12 8.78 2.08
N MET A 114 -12.40 9.21 3.31
CA MET A 114 -12.93 8.37 4.39
C MET A 114 -14.31 8.84 4.83
N GLU A 115 -15.19 7.90 5.15
CA GLU A 115 -16.45 8.19 5.83
C GLU A 115 -16.25 8.28 7.35
N GLU A 116 -15.35 7.49 7.94
CA GLU A 116 -15.01 7.51 9.37
C GLU A 116 -13.49 7.32 9.58
N ALA A 117 -12.78 8.37 10.02
CA ALA A 117 -11.33 8.37 10.18
C ALA A 117 -10.91 8.28 11.65
N ARG A 118 -10.12 7.27 12.02
CA ARG A 118 -9.27 7.29 13.22
C ARG A 118 -7.82 7.48 12.78
N GLU A 119 -7.40 8.73 12.66
CA GLU A 119 -6.02 9.07 12.30
C GLU A 119 -5.17 9.23 13.57
N GLU A 120 -4.21 8.34 13.79
CA GLU A 120 -3.09 8.58 14.71
C GLU A 120 -1.80 8.73 13.89
N PHE A 121 -1.71 9.82 13.13
CA PHE A 121 -0.52 10.13 12.34
C PHE A 121 0.57 10.72 13.25
N THR A 122 1.59 9.92 13.61
CA THR A 122 2.73 10.40 14.43
C THR A 122 3.90 10.94 13.60
N GLY A 123 3.72 11.14 12.28
CA GLY A 123 4.74 11.67 11.39
C GLY A 123 4.91 13.19 11.46
N LYS A 124 6.16 13.68 11.35
CA LYS A 124 6.41 15.13 11.14
C LYS A 124 5.81 15.55 9.79
N LYS A 125 4.82 16.45 9.83
CA LYS A 125 4.41 17.25 8.66
C LYS A 125 5.63 18.07 8.19
N THR A 126 6.28 17.68 7.10
CA THR A 126 7.05 18.63 6.30
C THR A 126 6.04 19.46 5.50
N PRO A 127 6.06 20.80 5.58
CA PRO A 127 5.17 21.62 4.76
C PRO A 127 5.62 21.49 3.30
N GLY A 128 4.86 20.73 2.51
CA GLY A 128 4.93 20.79 1.04
C GLY A 128 4.19 22.04 0.57
N ASN A 129 4.88 22.87 -0.22
CA ASN A 129 4.35 24.07 -0.87
C ASN A 129 3.07 23.77 -1.66
N ASN A 130 2.20 24.78 -1.77
CA ASN A 130 1.09 24.89 -2.72
C ASN A 130 1.36 24.23 -4.08
#